data_AF-A0AA87LQG6-F1
#
_entry.id   AF-A0AA87LQG6-F1
#
_cell.length_a   1.000
_cell.length_b   1.000
_cell.length_c   1.000
_cell.angle_alpha   90.00
_cell.angle_beta   90.00
_cell.angle_gamma   90.00
#
_symmetry.space_group_name_H-M   'P 1'
#
loop_
_entity.id
_entity.type
_entity.pdbx_description
1 polymer ?
#
loop_
_entity_poly.entity_id
_entity_poly.type
_entity_poly.pdbx_seq_one_letter_code
_entity_poly.pdbx_strand_id
1 'polypeptide(L)'
;MVGADGKNREMAMIDRRTMTMWLANINPGKVKPELRSKIEAYQCEAADALDKYFNEGAAIRFKTNSMDEESLILAKANQIQSRLLGEARRENLELRASNEKMRPLALLGEAFVSADGTMSVRQAARHFQAIDKRMNCDTVYGILRGTGYIELRSEAPTVKAVKPGYLKPVMSRKANGKLDRQYARFTAKGVNWFIDRFIYGRSQGRLPGVA
;
A
#
# COMPACT_ATOMS: atom_id res chain seq x y z
N MET A 1 29.72 59.08 -0.12
CA MET A 1 29.43 59.55 1.25
C MET A 1 28.34 58.67 1.83
N VAL A 2 28.62 57.84 2.84
CA VAL A 2 27.70 56.80 3.35
C VAL A 2 27.38 57.03 4.83
N GLY A 3 26.43 57.94 5.08
CA GLY A 3 25.98 58.35 6.41
C GLY A 3 25.96 59.87 6.57
N ALA A 4 25.12 60.36 7.49
CA ALA A 4 25.02 61.80 7.84
C ALA A 4 26.33 62.39 8.39
N ASP A 5 27.34 61.55 8.65
CA ASP A 5 28.63 61.90 9.23
C ASP A 5 29.78 62.05 8.21
N GLY A 6 29.50 61.96 6.90
CA GLY A 6 30.48 62.28 5.86
C GLY A 6 31.60 61.25 5.63
N LYS A 7 31.64 60.16 6.40
CA LYS A 7 32.75 59.19 6.37
C LYS A 7 32.62 58.17 5.24
N ASN A 8 33.75 57.79 4.65
CA ASN A 8 33.83 56.61 3.78
C ASN A 8 33.98 55.35 4.64
N ARG A 9 33.15 54.35 4.37
CA ARG A 9 33.17 53.03 5.01
C ARG A 9 33.29 51.96 3.92
N GLU A 10 34.04 50.92 4.20
CA GLU A 10 34.03 49.71 3.36
C GLU A 10 32.65 49.03 3.48
N MET A 11 32.09 48.66 2.33
CA MET A 11 30.78 48.02 2.24
C MET A 11 30.99 46.56 1.87
N ALA A 12 30.46 45.64 2.69
CA ALA A 12 30.45 44.22 2.39
C ALA A 12 29.01 43.78 2.08
N MET A 13 28.86 42.88 1.09
CA MET A 13 27.59 42.25 0.74
C MET A 13 27.59 40.80 1.23
N ILE A 14 26.49 40.37 1.85
CA ILE A 14 26.30 38.99 2.34
C ILE A 14 24.97 38.47 1.79
N ASP A 15 24.94 37.21 1.35
CA ASP A 15 23.71 36.56 0.91
C ASP A 15 22.75 36.32 2.09
N ARG A 16 21.46 36.61 1.87
CA ARG A 16 20.42 36.53 2.89
C ARG A 16 20.29 35.15 3.53
N ARG A 17 20.56 34.05 2.78
CA ARG A 17 20.48 32.69 3.33
C ARG A 17 21.61 32.42 4.32
N THR A 18 22.79 32.98 4.08
CA THR A 18 23.98 32.79 4.93
C THR A 18 24.09 33.82 6.05
N MET A 19 23.42 34.96 5.92
CA MET A 19 23.47 36.07 6.86
C MET A 19 23.17 35.64 8.31
N THR A 20 22.13 34.82 8.51
CA THR A 20 21.69 34.38 9.85
C THR A 20 22.76 33.55 10.56
N MET A 21 23.42 32.65 9.82
CA MET A 21 24.51 31.81 10.32
C MET A 21 25.81 32.63 10.51
N TRP A 22 26.06 33.61 9.63
CA TRP A 22 27.20 34.51 9.78
C TRP A 22 27.09 35.37 11.05
N LEU A 23 25.91 35.93 11.33
CA LEU A 23 25.64 36.66 12.57
C LEU A 23 25.84 35.80 13.81
N ALA A 24 25.48 34.51 13.74
CA ALA A 24 25.65 33.57 14.84
C ALA A 24 27.14 33.28 15.15
N ASN A 25 28.05 33.49 14.18
CA ASN A 25 29.49 33.28 14.36
C ASN A 25 30.27 34.55 14.79
N ILE A 26 29.59 35.67 15.04
CA ILE A 26 30.25 36.90 15.49
C ILE A 26 30.82 36.69 16.91
N ASN A 27 32.08 37.06 17.13
CA ASN A 27 32.70 37.00 18.45
C ASN A 27 32.24 38.20 19.32
N PRO A 28 31.48 37.99 20.43
CA PRO A 28 31.02 39.07 21.29
C PRO A 28 32.16 39.87 21.95
N GLY A 29 33.31 39.25 22.19
CA GLY A 29 34.49 39.90 22.76
C GLY A 29 35.05 41.02 21.87
N LYS A 30 34.82 40.95 20.56
CA LYS A 30 35.30 41.91 19.56
C LYS A 30 34.28 42.99 19.18
N VAL A 31 33.13 43.06 19.87
CA VAL A 31 32.13 44.12 19.68
C VAL A 31 32.07 45.09 20.85
N LYS A 32 31.44 46.25 20.62
CA LYS A 32 31.16 47.23 21.67
C LYS A 32 30.37 46.58 22.81
N PRO A 33 30.67 46.90 24.09
CA PRO A 33 30.04 46.26 25.25
C PRO A 33 28.50 46.28 25.21
N GLU A 34 27.90 47.38 24.74
CA GLU A 34 26.44 47.57 24.61
C GLU A 34 25.75 46.57 23.67
N LEU A 35 26.49 45.99 22.73
CA LEU A 35 25.96 45.06 21.72
C LEU A 35 26.17 43.60 22.09
N ARG A 36 27.04 43.29 23.06
CA ARG A 36 27.39 41.92 23.44
C ARG A 36 26.16 41.10 23.83
N SER A 37 25.37 41.62 24.75
CA SER A 37 24.16 40.97 25.24
C SER A 37 23.15 40.67 24.12
N LYS A 38 23.03 41.55 23.12
CA LYS A 38 22.13 41.32 21.97
C LYS A 38 22.63 40.21 21.05
N ILE A 39 23.94 40.12 20.84
CA ILE A 39 24.56 39.09 20.01
C ILE A 39 24.47 37.73 20.71
N GLU A 40 24.76 37.69 22.01
CA GLU A 40 24.65 36.47 22.83
C GLU A 40 23.21 35.95 22.84
N ALA A 41 22.22 36.82 23.08
CA ALA A 41 20.81 36.43 23.02
C ALA A 41 20.41 35.85 21.65
N TYR A 42 20.89 36.46 20.57
CA TYR A 42 20.66 35.96 19.22
C TYR A 42 21.33 34.60 18.97
N GLN A 43 22.56 34.40 19.45
CA GLN A 43 23.28 33.13 19.33
C GLN A 43 22.56 32.00 20.07
N CYS A 44 22.02 32.27 21.26
CA CYS A 44 21.19 31.32 22.00
C CYS A 44 19.92 30.98 21.23
N GLU A 45 19.17 31.98 20.73
CA GLU A 45 17.96 31.76 19.92
C GLU A 45 18.25 30.92 18.66
N ALA A 46 19.39 31.17 18.02
CA ALA A 46 19.83 30.40 16.85
C ALA A 46 20.17 28.94 17.20
N ALA A 47 20.84 28.69 18.33
CA ALA A 47 21.15 27.34 18.79
C ALA A 47 19.87 26.54 19.09
N ASP A 48 18.93 27.14 19.82
CA ASP A 48 17.64 26.50 20.16
C ASP A 48 16.80 26.21 18.91
N ALA A 49 16.83 27.10 17.92
CA ALA A 49 16.12 26.89 16.66
C ALA A 49 16.71 25.74 15.83
N LEU A 50 18.04 25.61 15.79
CA LEU A 50 18.70 24.51 15.09
C LEU A 50 18.41 23.18 15.78
N ASP A 51 18.47 23.12 17.11
CA ASP A 51 18.17 21.92 17.88
C ASP A 51 16.74 21.41 17.62
N LYS A 52 15.74 22.28 17.75
CA LYS A 52 14.33 21.94 17.46
C LYS A 52 14.12 21.48 16.03
N TYR A 53 14.80 22.11 15.06
CA TYR A 53 14.67 21.70 13.67
C TYR A 53 15.20 20.29 13.43
N PHE A 54 16.39 19.97 13.93
CA PHE A 54 17.01 18.67 13.67
C PHE A 54 16.43 17.52 14.52
N ASN A 55 15.98 17.80 15.75
CA ASN A 55 15.45 16.77 16.65
C ASN A 55 13.92 16.60 16.55
N GLU A 56 13.17 17.69 16.39
CA GLU A 56 11.70 17.66 16.34
C GLU A 56 11.14 17.78 14.91
N GLY A 57 12.00 18.15 13.94
CA GLY A 57 11.67 18.29 12.53
C GLY A 57 11.08 19.64 12.14
N ALA A 58 10.97 20.59 13.08
CA ALA A 58 10.47 21.94 12.82
C ALA A 58 10.96 22.95 13.86
N ALA A 59 11.26 24.17 13.41
CA ALA A 59 11.52 25.32 14.28
C ALA A 59 10.61 26.48 13.89
N ILE A 60 9.78 26.94 14.82
CA ILE A 60 8.76 27.97 14.56
C ILE A 60 9.02 29.17 15.46
N ARG A 61 9.18 30.35 14.85
CA ARG A 61 9.38 31.63 15.55
C ARG A 61 8.06 32.39 15.63
N PHE A 62 7.50 32.52 16.84
CA PHE A 62 6.30 33.30 17.10
C PHE A 62 6.67 34.71 17.55
N LYS A 63 6.04 35.74 16.98
CA LYS A 63 6.21 37.12 17.44
C LYS A 63 5.25 37.36 18.61
N THR A 64 5.77 37.39 19.82
CA THR A 64 4.98 37.68 21.02
C THR A 64 4.39 39.08 20.95
N ASN A 65 3.11 39.18 20.62
CA ASN A 65 2.22 40.12 21.29
C ASN A 65 0.77 39.61 21.21
N SER A 66 0.21 39.35 22.40
CA SER A 66 -1.17 38.93 22.69
C SER A 66 -1.65 37.58 22.12
N MET A 67 -1.74 36.59 23.01
CA MET A 67 -2.68 35.46 22.97
C MET A 67 -2.35 34.33 21.96
N ASP A 68 -1.27 33.57 22.19
CA ASP A 68 -0.79 32.56 21.22
C ASP A 68 -0.45 31.17 21.80
N GLU A 69 -0.75 30.86 23.07
CA GLU A 69 -0.64 29.46 23.55
C GLU A 69 -1.68 28.57 22.85
N GLU A 70 -2.91 29.06 22.67
CA GLU A 70 -3.95 28.36 21.91
C GLU A 70 -3.59 28.22 20.42
N SER A 71 -3.02 29.26 19.80
CA SER A 71 -2.51 29.22 18.42
C SER A 71 -1.39 28.17 18.27
N LEU A 72 -0.50 28.07 19.27
CA LEU A 72 0.58 27.08 19.31
C LEU A 72 0.03 25.66 19.49
N ILE A 73 -0.90 25.46 20.43
CA ILE A 73 -1.56 24.17 20.68
C ILE A 73 -2.33 23.74 19.43
N LEU A 74 -3.04 24.66 18.78
CA LEU A 74 -3.82 24.40 17.57
C LEU A 74 -2.93 24.09 16.36
N ALA A 75 -1.83 24.82 16.16
CA ALA A 75 -0.87 24.53 15.09
C ALA A 75 -0.22 23.15 15.28
N LYS A 76 0.16 22.81 16.51
CA LYS A 76 0.73 21.49 16.85
C LYS A 76 -0.30 20.38 16.70
N ALA A 77 -1.54 20.59 17.13
CA ALA A 77 -2.65 19.65 16.96
C ALA A 77 -2.94 19.39 15.48
N ASN A 78 -2.97 20.43 14.64
CA ASN A 78 -3.20 20.30 13.20
C ASN A 78 -2.07 19.54 12.47
N GLN A 79 -0.81 19.74 12.88
CA GLN A 79 0.32 18.98 12.35
C GLN A 79 0.26 17.50 12.74
N ILE A 80 -0.05 17.20 14.01
CA ILE A 80 -0.24 15.82 14.49
C ILE A 80 -1.40 15.17 13.74
N GLN A 81 -2.53 15.87 13.61
CA GLN A 81 -3.71 15.39 12.91
C GLN A 81 -3.43 15.14 11.43
N SER A 82 -2.66 16.00 10.75
CA SER A 82 -2.27 15.79 9.37
C SER A 82 -1.37 14.56 9.18
N ARG A 83 -0.45 14.29 10.13
CA ARG A 83 0.37 13.06 10.13
C ARG A 83 -0.50 11.82 10.33
N LEU A 84 -1.32 11.81 11.37
CA LEU A 84 -2.22 10.69 11.70
C LEU A 84 -3.21 10.41 10.56
N LEU A 85 -3.78 11.45 9.94
CA LEU A 85 -4.65 11.30 8.78
C LEU A 85 -3.91 10.74 7.56
N GLY A 86 -2.64 11.10 7.36
CA GLY A 86 -1.80 10.54 6.31
C GLY A 86 -1.51 9.05 6.52
N GLU A 87 -1.20 8.66 7.76
CA GLU A 87 -0.96 7.28 8.17
C GLU A 87 -2.23 6.44 8.08
N ALA A 88 -3.34 6.91 8.66
CA ALA A 88 -4.64 6.25 8.57
C ALA A 88 -5.12 6.11 7.12
N ARG A 89 -4.86 7.11 6.25
CA ARG A 89 -5.18 7.01 4.82
C ARG A 89 -4.34 5.93 4.13
N ARG A 90 -3.05 5.78 4.47
CA ARG A 90 -2.20 4.69 3.96
C ARG A 90 -2.71 3.33 4.42
N GLU A 91 -2.98 3.17 5.71
CA GLU A 91 -3.53 1.94 6.27
C GLU A 91 -4.87 1.58 5.63
N ASN A 92 -5.77 2.56 5.44
CA ASN A 92 -7.04 2.33 4.77
C ASN A 92 -6.86 1.90 3.30
N LEU A 93 -5.86 2.45 2.61
CA LEU A 93 -5.55 2.08 1.23
C LEU A 93 -5.04 0.62 1.16
N GLU A 94 -4.19 0.23 2.10
CA GLU A 94 -3.67 -1.14 2.22
C GLU A 94 -4.77 -2.14 2.60
N LEU A 95 -5.60 -1.81 3.58
CA LEU A 95 -6.76 -2.60 3.98
C LEU A 95 -7.78 -2.72 2.86
N ARG A 96 -8.02 -1.64 2.09
CA ARG A 96 -8.89 -1.68 0.90
C ARG A 96 -8.29 -2.56 -0.19
N ALA A 97 -6.99 -2.47 -0.47
CA ALA A 97 -6.32 -3.33 -1.43
C ALA A 97 -6.36 -4.82 -1.01
N SER A 98 -6.25 -5.09 0.29
CA SER A 98 -6.43 -6.44 0.85
C SER A 98 -7.88 -6.93 0.72
N ASN A 99 -8.86 -6.06 1.02
CA ASN A 99 -10.27 -6.36 0.85
C ASN A 99 -10.66 -6.59 -0.63
N GLU A 100 -10.13 -5.81 -1.57
CA GLU A 100 -10.35 -6.05 -3.01
C GLU A 100 -9.80 -7.41 -3.46
N LYS A 101 -8.67 -7.85 -2.89
CA LYS A 101 -8.15 -9.21 -3.11
C LYS A 101 -9.03 -10.30 -2.47
N MET A 102 -9.68 -10.02 -1.34
CA MET A 102 -10.54 -10.97 -0.61
C MET A 102 -12.00 -11.00 -1.08
N ARG A 103 -12.50 -9.97 -1.76
CA ARG A 103 -13.88 -9.89 -2.28
C ARG A 103 -14.30 -11.07 -3.16
N PRO A 104 -13.45 -11.60 -4.06
CA PRO A 104 -13.79 -12.81 -4.80
C PRO A 104 -13.91 -14.02 -3.87
N LEU A 105 -13.05 -14.14 -2.85
CA LEU A 105 -13.08 -15.27 -1.90
C LEU A 105 -14.34 -15.26 -1.02
N ALA A 106 -14.81 -14.09 -0.58
CA ALA A 106 -16.01 -13.99 0.26
C ALA A 106 -17.28 -14.40 -0.52
N LEU A 107 -17.42 -13.93 -1.77
CA LEU A 107 -18.53 -14.29 -2.66
C LEU A 107 -18.50 -15.79 -3.03
N LEU A 108 -17.31 -16.40 -3.06
CA LEU A 108 -17.13 -17.82 -3.31
C LEU A 108 -17.34 -18.69 -2.06
N GLY A 109 -17.04 -18.17 -0.88
CA GLY A 109 -17.27 -18.86 0.41
C GLY A 109 -18.74 -19.20 0.62
N GLU A 110 -19.66 -18.27 0.29
CA GLU A 110 -21.11 -18.53 0.30
C GLU A 110 -21.55 -19.57 -0.75
N ALA A 111 -20.80 -19.72 -1.85
CA ALA A 111 -21.11 -20.70 -2.89
C ALA A 111 -20.65 -22.13 -2.55
N PHE A 112 -19.74 -22.30 -1.59
CA PHE A 112 -19.25 -23.61 -1.12
C PHE A 112 -20.12 -24.27 -0.04
N VAL A 113 -21.35 -23.80 0.19
CA VAL A 113 -22.33 -24.34 1.16
C VAL A 113 -22.90 -25.73 0.74
N SER A 114 -22.27 -26.43 -0.21
CA SER A 114 -22.56 -27.84 -0.45
C SER A 114 -21.88 -28.71 0.62
N ALA A 115 -22.56 -29.75 1.12
CA ALA A 115 -22.06 -30.64 2.18
C ALA A 115 -20.70 -31.31 1.85
N ASP A 116 -20.31 -31.35 0.57
CA ASP A 116 -19.07 -31.95 0.09
C ASP A 116 -17.94 -30.94 -0.23
N GLY A 117 -18.18 -29.64 -0.02
CA GLY A 117 -17.21 -28.57 -0.26
C GLY A 117 -16.78 -28.42 -1.73
N THR A 118 -17.61 -28.86 -2.69
CA THR A 118 -17.31 -28.73 -4.12
C THR A 118 -18.43 -28.08 -4.93
N MET A 119 -18.08 -27.42 -6.03
CA MET A 119 -19.05 -26.84 -6.97
C MET A 119 -18.82 -27.33 -8.40
N SER A 120 -19.89 -27.41 -9.20
CA SER A 120 -19.75 -27.76 -10.62
C SER A 120 -18.97 -26.70 -11.39
N VAL A 121 -18.29 -27.09 -12.47
CA VAL A 121 -17.58 -26.14 -13.36
C VAL A 121 -18.53 -25.06 -13.88
N ARG A 122 -19.77 -25.43 -14.19
CA ARG A 122 -20.82 -24.48 -14.63
C ARG A 122 -21.18 -23.45 -13.56
N GLN A 123 -21.31 -23.85 -12.30
CA GLN A 123 -21.55 -22.92 -11.20
C GLN A 123 -20.34 -21.99 -11.02
N ALA A 124 -19.13 -22.55 -10.97
CA ALA A 124 -17.90 -21.78 -10.86
C ALA A 124 -17.77 -20.72 -11.97
N ALA A 125 -18.11 -21.07 -13.21
CA ALA A 125 -18.09 -20.14 -14.34
C ALA A 125 -19.00 -18.92 -14.14
N ARG A 126 -20.19 -19.08 -13.53
CA ARG A 126 -21.05 -17.92 -13.21
C ARG A 126 -20.39 -16.97 -12.22
N HIS A 127 -19.68 -17.50 -11.22
CA HIS A 127 -18.92 -16.67 -10.29
C HIS A 127 -17.72 -16.02 -10.98
N PHE A 128 -17.03 -16.73 -11.86
CA PHE A 128 -15.93 -16.16 -12.64
C PHE A 128 -16.40 -15.02 -13.55
N GLN A 129 -17.60 -15.10 -14.13
CA GLN A 129 -18.19 -14.02 -14.92
C GLN A 129 -18.41 -12.71 -14.14
N ALA A 130 -18.62 -12.80 -12.82
CA ALA A 130 -18.72 -11.62 -11.97
C ALA A 130 -17.35 -10.90 -11.83
N ILE A 131 -16.24 -11.63 -12.00
CA ILE A 131 -14.87 -11.11 -11.93
C ILE A 131 -14.39 -10.68 -13.33
N ASP A 132 -14.52 -11.57 -14.32
CA ASP A 132 -14.21 -11.34 -15.73
C ASP A 132 -15.34 -11.88 -16.61
N LYS A 133 -16.05 -10.98 -17.29
CA LYS A 133 -17.17 -11.29 -18.19
C LYS A 133 -16.82 -12.27 -19.31
N ARG A 134 -15.54 -12.41 -19.68
CA ARG A 134 -15.08 -13.35 -20.72
C ARG A 134 -15.14 -14.81 -20.24
N MET A 135 -15.17 -15.02 -18.92
CA MET A 135 -15.02 -16.33 -18.30
C MET A 135 -16.32 -17.14 -18.25
N ASN A 136 -16.94 -17.34 -19.41
CA ASN A 136 -18.13 -18.17 -19.56
C ASN A 136 -17.82 -19.67 -19.42
N CYS A 137 -18.86 -20.50 -19.30
CA CYS A 137 -18.72 -21.94 -19.07
C CYS A 137 -17.85 -22.62 -20.14
N ASP A 138 -18.01 -22.23 -21.41
CA ASP A 138 -17.26 -22.80 -22.53
C ASP A 138 -15.80 -22.35 -22.51
N THR A 139 -15.54 -21.08 -22.17
CA THR A 139 -14.19 -20.56 -21.95
C THR A 139 -13.48 -21.32 -20.83
N VAL A 140 -14.17 -21.57 -19.70
CA VAL A 140 -13.59 -22.30 -18.56
C VAL A 140 -13.27 -23.73 -18.95
N TYR A 141 -14.20 -24.47 -19.57
CA TYR A 141 -13.91 -25.82 -20.06
C TYR A 141 -12.82 -25.81 -21.13
N GLY A 142 -12.81 -24.84 -22.04
CA GLY A 142 -11.79 -24.66 -23.08
C GLY A 142 -10.40 -24.48 -22.47
N ILE A 143 -10.26 -23.63 -21.46
CA ILE A 143 -9.02 -23.44 -20.71
C ILE A 143 -8.60 -24.74 -20.02
N LEU A 144 -9.49 -25.38 -19.26
CA LEU A 144 -9.17 -26.59 -18.50
C LEU A 144 -8.78 -27.76 -19.42
N ARG A 145 -9.41 -27.88 -20.59
CA ARG A 145 -9.08 -28.87 -21.61
C ARG A 145 -7.76 -28.55 -22.31
N GLY A 146 -7.60 -27.32 -22.79
CA GLY A 146 -6.38 -26.87 -23.47
C GLY A 146 -5.13 -26.93 -22.60
N THR A 147 -5.29 -26.83 -21.28
CA THR A 147 -4.20 -26.95 -20.30
C THR A 147 -4.08 -28.35 -19.68
N GLY A 148 -4.94 -29.30 -20.05
CA GLY A 148 -4.88 -30.70 -19.64
C GLY A 148 -5.31 -30.99 -18.20
N TYR A 149 -6.13 -30.14 -17.58
CA TYR A 149 -6.75 -30.39 -16.27
C TYR A 149 -8.07 -31.18 -16.38
N ILE A 150 -8.74 -31.12 -17.53
CA ILE A 150 -9.89 -31.95 -17.89
C ILE A 150 -9.58 -32.66 -19.21
N GLU A 151 -10.11 -33.87 -19.38
CA GLU A 151 -9.96 -34.63 -20.61
C GLU A 151 -10.60 -33.93 -21.83
N LEU A 152 -10.06 -34.17 -23.03
CA LEU A 152 -10.55 -33.52 -24.25
C LEU A 152 -11.95 -33.99 -24.66
N ARG A 153 -12.25 -35.28 -24.48
CA ARG A 153 -13.48 -35.95 -24.95
C ARG A 153 -14.47 -36.27 -23.83
N SER A 154 -14.15 -35.90 -22.59
CA SER A 154 -15.02 -36.13 -21.43
C SER A 154 -14.98 -34.90 -20.50
N GLU A 155 -15.77 -34.93 -19.44
CA GLU A 155 -15.71 -33.92 -18.38
C GLU A 155 -14.90 -34.40 -17.17
N ALA A 156 -14.20 -35.53 -17.28
CA ALA A 156 -13.43 -36.10 -16.20
C ALA A 156 -12.16 -35.27 -15.92
N PRO A 157 -11.82 -35.04 -14.64
CA PRO A 157 -10.59 -34.37 -14.27
C PRO A 157 -9.39 -35.31 -14.45
N THR A 158 -8.28 -34.77 -14.93
CA THR A 158 -7.04 -35.53 -15.08
C THR A 158 -6.28 -35.60 -13.75
N VAL A 159 -5.30 -36.50 -13.65
CA VAL A 159 -4.41 -36.59 -12.48
C VAL A 159 -3.74 -35.24 -12.16
N LYS A 160 -3.46 -34.44 -13.19
CA LYS A 160 -2.89 -33.08 -13.07
C LYS A 160 -3.79 -32.14 -12.25
N ALA A 161 -5.10 -32.33 -12.32
CA ALA A 161 -6.07 -31.55 -11.57
C ALA A 161 -6.40 -32.15 -10.19
N VAL A 162 -6.42 -33.48 -10.11
CA VAL A 162 -6.81 -34.19 -8.89
C VAL A 162 -5.69 -34.21 -7.85
N LYS A 163 -4.45 -34.51 -8.23
CA LYS A 163 -3.32 -34.65 -7.30
C LYS A 163 -3.07 -33.36 -6.47
N PRO A 164 -3.11 -32.14 -7.05
CA PRO A 164 -2.99 -30.92 -6.27
C PRO A 164 -4.26 -30.54 -5.50
N GLY A 165 -5.38 -31.22 -5.75
CA GLY A 165 -6.68 -30.95 -5.16
C GLY A 165 -7.44 -29.80 -5.82
N TYR A 166 -7.20 -29.49 -7.10
CA TYR A 166 -7.93 -28.42 -7.80
C TYR A 166 -9.33 -28.89 -8.24
N LEU A 167 -9.42 -30.10 -8.80
CA LEU A 167 -10.67 -30.70 -9.22
C LEU A 167 -10.89 -32.03 -8.48
N LYS A 168 -12.13 -32.29 -8.10
CA LYS A 168 -12.58 -33.56 -7.54
C LYS A 168 -13.44 -34.27 -8.58
N PRO A 169 -13.15 -35.54 -8.89
CA PRO A 169 -14.05 -36.33 -9.72
C PRO A 169 -15.32 -36.69 -8.94
N VAL A 170 -16.47 -36.53 -9.58
CA VAL A 170 -17.76 -37.00 -9.06
C VAL A 170 -18.44 -37.86 -10.10
N MET A 171 -19.15 -38.89 -9.64
CA MET A 171 -19.94 -39.80 -10.46
C MET A 171 -21.29 -40.04 -9.77
N SER A 172 -22.36 -40.07 -10.54
CA SER A 172 -23.68 -40.48 -10.04
C SER A 172 -23.86 -41.98 -10.22
N ARG A 173 -24.71 -42.60 -9.40
CA ARG A 173 -25.15 -43.98 -9.61
C ARG A 173 -26.49 -43.94 -10.35
N LYS A 174 -26.58 -44.65 -11.48
CA LYS A 174 -27.81 -44.77 -12.25
C LYS A 174 -28.80 -45.68 -11.51
N ALA A 175 -30.09 -45.52 -11.81
CA ALA A 175 -31.16 -46.36 -11.24
C ALA A 175 -30.95 -47.86 -11.49
N ASN A 176 -30.21 -48.22 -12.55
CA ASN A 176 -29.85 -49.59 -12.90
C ASN A 176 -28.58 -50.10 -12.18
N GLY A 177 -28.09 -49.40 -11.16
CA GLY A 177 -26.90 -49.75 -10.38
C GLY A 177 -25.56 -49.47 -11.07
N LYS A 178 -25.54 -49.15 -12.37
CA LYS A 178 -24.30 -48.79 -13.08
C LYS A 178 -23.84 -47.39 -12.71
N LEU A 179 -22.53 -47.18 -12.66
CA LEU A 179 -21.94 -45.86 -12.47
C LEU A 179 -22.12 -45.01 -13.73
N ASP A 180 -22.39 -43.72 -13.55
CA ASP A 180 -22.41 -42.76 -14.64
C ASP A 180 -21.01 -42.25 -14.98
N ARG A 181 -20.89 -41.52 -16.09
CA ARG A 181 -19.64 -40.86 -16.49
C ARG A 181 -19.18 -39.91 -15.40
N GLN A 182 -17.88 -39.98 -15.10
CA GLN A 182 -17.25 -39.09 -14.16
C GLN A 182 -17.18 -37.67 -14.73
N TYR A 183 -17.43 -36.67 -13.89
CA TYR A 183 -17.28 -35.26 -14.23
C TYR A 183 -16.52 -34.51 -13.15
N ALA A 184 -15.88 -33.41 -13.54
CA ALA A 184 -15.07 -32.59 -12.66
C ALA A 184 -15.93 -31.61 -11.85
N ARG A 185 -15.63 -31.49 -10.56
CA ARG A 185 -16.10 -30.40 -9.69
C ARG A 185 -14.91 -29.64 -9.14
N PHE A 186 -15.03 -28.33 -9.06
CA PHE A 186 -14.02 -27.50 -8.41
C PHE A 186 -14.08 -27.63 -6.89
N THR A 187 -12.92 -27.69 -6.27
CA THR A 187 -12.76 -27.48 -4.83
C THR A 187 -12.58 -25.98 -4.54
N ALA A 188 -12.69 -25.57 -3.27
CA ALA A 188 -12.36 -24.20 -2.85
C ALA A 188 -10.95 -23.78 -3.29
N LYS A 189 -9.99 -24.71 -3.14
CA LYS A 189 -8.61 -24.53 -3.60
C LYS A 189 -8.52 -24.37 -5.12
N GLY A 190 -9.27 -25.18 -5.88
CA GLY A 190 -9.29 -25.13 -7.33
C GLY A 190 -9.88 -23.85 -7.89
N VAL A 191 -10.93 -23.32 -7.28
CA VAL A 191 -11.51 -22.02 -7.63
C VAL A 191 -10.47 -20.91 -7.44
N ASN A 192 -9.84 -20.83 -6.26
CA ASN A 192 -8.85 -19.80 -5.99
C ASN A 192 -7.66 -19.89 -6.96
N TRP A 193 -7.15 -21.11 -7.17
CA TRP A 193 -6.10 -21.38 -8.14
C TRP A 193 -6.47 -20.94 -9.56
N PHE A 194 -7.71 -21.21 -10.00
CA PHE A 194 -8.15 -20.83 -11.35
C PHE A 194 -8.20 -19.32 -11.51
N ILE A 195 -8.75 -18.60 -10.52
CA ILE A 195 -8.83 -17.14 -10.52
C ILE A 195 -7.42 -16.54 -10.55
N ASP A 196 -6.54 -16.96 -9.65
CA ASP A 196 -5.18 -16.43 -9.58
C ASP A 196 -4.41 -16.65 -10.89
N ARG A 197 -4.51 -17.86 -11.47
CA ARG A 197 -3.74 -18.25 -12.64
C ARG A 197 -4.30 -17.69 -13.95
N PHE A 198 -5.61 -17.75 -14.15
CA PHE A 198 -6.23 -17.49 -15.46
C PHE A 198 -7.03 -16.19 -15.54
N ILE A 199 -7.45 -15.61 -14.40
CA ILE A 199 -8.13 -14.30 -14.38
C ILE A 199 -7.14 -13.19 -14.01
N TYR A 200 -6.40 -13.35 -12.91
CA TYR A 200 -5.41 -12.36 -12.48
C TYR A 200 -4.01 -12.57 -13.09
N GLY A 201 -3.80 -13.65 -13.84
CA GLY A 201 -2.58 -13.88 -14.61
C GLY A 201 -1.33 -14.12 -13.77
N ARG A 202 -1.44 -14.52 -12.49
CA ARG A 202 -0.28 -14.92 -11.67
C ARG A 202 0.20 -16.29 -12.14
N SER A 203 1.09 -16.28 -13.13
CA SER A 203 1.75 -17.48 -13.64
C SER A 203 2.57 -18.14 -12.52
N GLN A 204 2.26 -19.39 -12.18
CA GLN A 204 3.30 -20.24 -11.58
C GLN A 204 4.39 -20.41 -12.63
N GLY A 205 5.60 -19.95 -12.27
CA GLY A 205 6.82 -20.20 -13.00
C GLY A 205 7.00 -21.68 -13.28
N ARG A 206 7.60 -21.96 -14.42
CA ARG A 206 8.18 -23.25 -14.80
C ARG A 206 8.95 -23.79 -13.59
N LEU A 207 8.60 -24.99 -13.10
CA LEU A 207 9.45 -25.69 -12.14
C LEU A 207 10.81 -25.92 -12.82
N PRO A 208 11.93 -25.39 -12.30
CA PRO A 208 13.25 -25.81 -12.74
C PRO A 208 13.50 -27.20 -12.15
N GLY A 209 13.96 -28.13 -12.97
CA GLY A 209 14.46 -29.43 -12.51
C GLY A 209 13.53 -30.62 -12.78
N VAL A 210 13.44 -31.02 -14.05
CA VAL A 210 13.54 -32.45 -14.43
C VAL A 210 14.30 -32.50 -15.76
N ALA A 211 15.61 -32.69 -15.65
CA ALA A 211 16.49 -33.30 -16.64
C ALA A 211 17.43 -34.21 -15.83
#